data_AF-A0A941IRG9-F1
#
_entry.id   AF-A0A941IRG9-F1
#
_cell.length_a   1.000
_cell.length_b   1.000
_cell.length_c   1.000
_cell.angle_alpha   90.00
_cell.angle_beta   90.00
_cell.angle_gamma   90.00
#
_symmetry.space_group_name_H-M   'P 1'
#
loop_
_entity.id
_entity.type
_entity.pdbx_description
1 polymer ?
#
loop_
_entity_poly.entity_id
_entity_poly.type
_entity_poly.pdbx_seq_one_letter_code
_entity_poly.pdbx_strand_id
1 'polypeptide(L)'
;MLIDFSPYWRPAAFGEAVVVGDALIWHGADGDLLRRVAADSGPDFIEFVARAVIYRLVTTSERYRSQQVESSPDTLAELGRYERAVSLIVDFAR
;
A
#
# COMPACT_ATOMS: atom_id res chain seq x y z
N MET A 1 -20.45 -21.78 -4.13
CA MET A 1 -19.22 -21.04 -3.79
C MET A 1 -19.28 -20.75 -2.30
N LEU A 2 -18.36 -21.32 -1.52
CA LEU A 2 -18.23 -21.02 -0.08
C LEU A 2 -17.05 -20.06 0.05
N ILE A 3 -17.31 -18.83 0.47
CA ILE A 3 -16.27 -17.83 0.76
C ILE A 3 -16.02 -17.90 2.26
N ASP A 4 -14.79 -18.20 2.64
CA ASP A 4 -14.35 -18.12 4.03
C ASP A 4 -14.24 -16.64 4.41
N PHE A 5 -15.33 -16.08 4.93
CA PHE A 5 -15.36 -14.72 5.43
C PHE A 5 -14.93 -14.74 6.90
N SER A 6 -13.67 -14.37 7.13
CA SER A 6 -13.17 -14.12 8.47
C SER A 6 -13.37 -12.64 8.81
N PRO A 7 -14.41 -12.24 9.57
CA PRO A 7 -14.61 -10.85 9.97
C PRO A 7 -13.45 -10.41 10.85
N TYR A 8 -12.49 -9.73 10.21
CA TYR A 8 -11.32 -9.18 10.88
C TYR A 8 -11.60 -7.69 11.14
N TRP A 9 -11.87 -7.34 12.39
CA TRP A 9 -12.08 -5.94 12.78
C TRP A 9 -10.76 -5.19 12.71
N ARG A 10 -10.67 -4.22 11.79
CA ARG A 10 -9.57 -3.25 11.74
C ARG A 10 -10.06 -1.92 12.30
N PRO A 11 -9.20 -1.10 12.91
CA PRO A 11 -9.49 0.33 13.10
C PRO A 11 -9.93 0.94 11.75
N ALA A 12 -10.94 1.81 11.77
CA ALA A 12 -11.49 2.42 10.55
C ALA A 12 -10.40 3.08 9.68
N ALA A 13 -9.45 3.74 10.33
CA ALA A 13 -8.28 4.36 9.69
C ALA A 13 -7.44 3.38 8.85
N PHE A 14 -7.45 2.08 9.14
CA PHE A 14 -6.73 1.11 8.32
C PHE A 14 -7.39 0.90 6.95
N GLY A 15 -8.72 0.96 6.86
CA GLY A 15 -9.42 0.86 5.58
C GLY A 15 -9.03 2.00 4.64
N GLU A 16 -9.04 3.22 5.17
CA GLU A 16 -8.55 4.42 4.46
C GLU A 16 -7.07 4.29 4.08
N ALA A 17 -6.24 3.76 4.97
CA ALA A 17 -4.82 3.55 4.70
C ALA A 17 -4.56 2.56 3.54
N VAL A 18 -5.40 1.53 3.37
CA VAL A 18 -5.33 0.63 2.21
C VAL A 18 -5.67 1.37 0.92
N VAL A 19 -6.72 2.20 0.93
CA VAL A 19 -7.10 3.01 -0.24
C VAL A 19 -6.00 4.01 -0.61
N VAL A 20 -5.41 4.69 0.38
CA VAL A 20 -4.29 5.62 0.17
C VAL A 20 -3.07 4.86 -0.35
N GLY A 21 -2.71 3.72 0.25
CA GLY A 21 -1.60 2.89 -0.23
C GLY A 21 -1.75 2.45 -1.68
N ASP A 22 -2.95 2.01 -2.06
CA ASP A 22 -3.27 1.62 -3.44
C ASP A 22 -3.18 2.83 -4.40
N ALA A 23 -3.62 4.01 -3.95
CA ALA A 23 -3.49 5.25 -4.71
C ALA A 23 -2.03 5.66 -4.97
N LEU A 24 -1.16 5.52 -3.96
CA LEU A 24 0.28 5.81 -4.07
C LEU A 24 0.99 4.82 -5.03
N ILE A 25 0.63 3.54 -4.97
CA ILE A 25 1.29 2.48 -5.75
C ILE A 25 0.85 2.54 -7.22
N TRP A 26 -0.46 2.47 -7.52
CA TRP A 26 -0.91 2.31 -8.92
C TRP A 26 -1.53 3.55 -9.55
N HIS A 27 -2.00 4.52 -8.76
CA HIS A 27 -2.72 5.68 -9.30
C HIS A 27 -1.87 6.94 -9.38
N GLY A 28 -0.59 6.87 -9.00
CA GLY A 28 0.32 8.01 -9.10
C GLY A 28 -0.06 9.17 -8.17
N ALA A 29 -0.77 8.88 -7.08
CA ALA A 29 -1.04 9.88 -6.05
C ALA A 29 0.27 10.36 -5.42
N ASP A 30 0.29 11.61 -5.00
CA ASP A 30 1.43 12.29 -4.41
C ASP A 30 1.29 12.47 -2.89
N GLY A 31 2.28 13.13 -2.28
CA GLY A 31 2.27 13.43 -0.85
C GLY A 31 1.20 14.45 -0.42
N ASP A 32 0.53 15.16 -1.34
CA ASP A 32 -0.57 16.06 -0.98
C ASP A 32 -1.81 15.25 -0.57
N LEU A 33 -2.10 14.15 -1.28
CA LEU A 33 -3.18 13.23 -0.88
C LEU A 33 -2.92 12.69 0.53
N LEU A 34 -1.70 12.23 0.79
CA LEU A 34 -1.30 11.67 2.07
C LEU A 34 -1.47 12.70 3.21
N ARG A 35 -1.06 13.96 2.99
CA ARG A 35 -1.26 15.06 3.95
C ARG A 35 -2.72 15.36 4.23
N ARG A 36 -3.58 15.39 3.21
CA ARG A 36 -5.01 15.68 3.38
C ARG A 36 -5.69 14.60 4.22
N VAL A 37 -5.48 13.33 3.88
CA VAL A 37 -6.13 12.23 4.59
C VAL A 37 -5.57 12.10 6.02
N ALA A 38 -4.26 12.23 6.22
CA ALA A 38 -3.67 12.18 7.55
C ALA A 38 -4.20 13.28 8.50
N ALA A 39 -4.52 14.47 7.97
CA ALA A 39 -5.12 15.54 8.76
C ALA A 39 -6.50 15.16 9.33
N ASP A 40 -7.27 14.34 8.60
CA ASP A 40 -8.60 13.89 9.01
C ASP A 40 -8.53 12.60 9.87
N SER A 41 -7.62 11.68 9.55
CA SER A 41 -7.53 10.34 10.16
C SER A 41 -6.65 10.28 11.42
N GLY A 42 -5.87 11.33 11.70
CA GLY A 42 -5.08 11.47 12.93
C GLY A 42 -3.58 11.15 12.79
N PRO A 43 -2.78 11.38 13.86
CA PRO A 43 -1.32 11.36 13.81
C PRO A 43 -0.72 9.98 13.48
N ASP A 44 -1.38 8.90 13.87
CA ASP A 44 -0.89 7.53 13.67
C ASP A 44 -1.24 6.98 12.26
N PHE A 45 -1.92 7.77 11.42
CA PHE A 45 -2.39 7.33 10.11
C PHE A 45 -1.27 6.83 9.21
N ILE A 46 -0.10 7.48 9.28
CA ILE A 46 1.06 7.09 8.47
C ILE A 46 1.54 5.66 8.76
N GLU A 47 1.42 5.21 10.01
CA GLU A 47 1.79 3.86 10.41
C GLU A 47 0.85 2.82 9.77
N PHE A 48 -0.44 3.14 9.67
CA PHE A 48 -1.40 2.30 8.97
C PHE A 48 -1.11 2.25 7.46
N VAL A 49 -0.74 3.38 6.85
CA VAL A 49 -0.36 3.43 5.42
C VAL A 49 0.90 2.61 5.17
N ALA A 50 1.91 2.73 6.02
CA ALA A 50 3.13 1.90 5.93
C ALA A 50 2.80 0.41 6.00
N ARG A 51 1.94 0.00 6.94
CA ARG A 51 1.47 -1.40 7.04
C ARG A 51 0.72 -1.87 5.80
N ALA A 52 -0.13 -1.02 5.21
CA ALA A 52 -0.85 -1.35 3.99
C ALA A 52 0.10 -1.56 2.80
N VAL A 53 1.08 -0.68 2.62
CA VAL A 53 2.09 -0.80 1.56
C VAL A 53 2.95 -2.05 1.75
N ILE A 54 3.40 -2.35 2.97
CA ILE A 54 4.15 -3.58 3.28
C ILE A 54 3.32 -4.82 2.93
N TYR A 55 2.05 -4.85 3.34
CA TYR A 55 1.16 -5.97 3.03
C TYR A 55 1.05 -6.20 1.52
N ARG A 56 0.92 -5.12 0.75
CA ARG A 56 0.80 -5.20 -0.71
C ARG A 56 2.08 -5.65 -1.39
N LEU A 57 3.23 -5.16 -0.93
CA LEU A 57 4.55 -5.59 -1.40
C LEU A 57 4.76 -7.09 -1.15
N VAL A 58 4.47 -7.57 0.06
CA VAL A 58 4.60 -8.99 0.42
C VAL A 58 3.66 -9.84 -0.42
N THR A 59 2.37 -9.47 -0.51
CA THR A 59 1.38 -10.22 -1.30
C THR A 59 1.77 -10.28 -2.78
N THR A 60 2.28 -9.20 -3.33
CA THR A 60 2.79 -9.13 -4.70
C THR A 60 4.02 -10.02 -4.88
N SER A 61 4.94 -10.01 -3.91
CA SER A 61 6.14 -10.86 -3.91
C SER A 61 5.78 -12.35 -3.86
N GLU A 62 4.82 -12.73 -3.00
CA GLU A 62 4.32 -14.10 -2.90
C GLU A 62 3.60 -14.54 -4.18
N ARG A 63 2.85 -13.63 -4.82
CA ARG A 63 2.21 -13.89 -6.11
C ARG A 63 3.26 -14.19 -7.19
N TYR A 64 4.31 -13.37 -7.29
CA TYR A 64 5.41 -13.59 -8.23
C TYR A 64 6.12 -14.92 -7.97
N ARG A 65 6.41 -15.25 -6.70
CA ARG A 65 7.02 -16.51 -6.30
C ARG A 65 6.16 -17.72 -6.70
N SER A 66 4.85 -17.63 -6.48
CA SER A 66 3.91 -18.72 -6.72
C SER A 66 3.63 -18.96 -8.20
N GLN A 67 3.67 -17.91 -9.02
CA GLN A 67 3.27 -17.96 -10.43
C GLN A 67 4.42 -18.31 -11.40
N GLN A 68 5.65 -18.56 -10.92
CA GLN A 68 6.85 -18.72 -11.77
C GLN A 68 6.88 -17.71 -12.93
N VAL A 69 6.51 -16.45 -12.64
CA VAL A 69 6.52 -15.40 -13.66
C VAL A 69 7.98 -15.09 -13.97
N GLU A 70 8.41 -15.44 -15.17
CA GLU A 70 9.72 -15.07 -15.70
C GLU A 70 9.88 -13.55 -15.60
N SER A 71 11.07 -13.08 -15.19
CA SER A 71 11.38 -11.67 -14.98
C SER A 71 11.05 -10.82 -16.22
N SER A 72 9.82 -10.32 -16.27
CA SER A 72 9.31 -9.47 -17.33
C SER A 72 9.66 -8.01 -17.02
N PRO A 73 9.84 -7.14 -18.04
CA PRO A 73 9.95 -5.69 -17.84
C PRO A 73 8.84 -5.08 -16.96
N ASP A 74 7.69 -5.74 -16.87
CA ASP A 74 6.58 -5.34 -15.99
C ASP A 74 6.95 -5.40 -14.48
N THR A 75 7.85 -6.31 -14.09
CA THR A 75 8.32 -6.46 -12.70
C THR A 75 9.14 -5.26 -12.25
N LEU A 76 10.01 -4.71 -13.11
CA LEU A 76 10.81 -3.52 -12.79
C LEU A 76 9.92 -2.28 -12.66
N ALA A 77 8.94 -2.13 -13.55
CA ALA A 77 7.96 -1.05 -13.46
C ALA A 77 7.13 -1.15 -12.16
N GLU A 78 6.77 -2.36 -11.75
CA GLU A 78 6.08 -2.61 -10.48
C GLU A 78 6.96 -2.25 -9.27
N LEU A 79 8.23 -2.65 -9.25
CA LEU A 79 9.17 -2.26 -8.17
C LEU A 79 9.31 -0.74 -8.04
N GLY A 80 9.42 -0.02 -9.16
CA GLY A 80 9.50 1.44 -9.15
C GLY A 80 8.24 2.12 -8.58
N ARG A 81 7.07 1.48 -8.65
CA ARG A 81 5.85 1.97 -8.00
C ARG A 81 5.95 1.85 -6.48
N TYR A 82 6.45 0.73 -5.97
CA TYR A 82 6.66 0.52 -4.54
C TYR A 82 7.75 1.45 -3.98
N GLU A 83 8.87 1.62 -4.68
CA GLU A 83 9.94 2.55 -4.28
C GLU A 83 9.41 3.98 -4.14
N ARG A 84 8.62 4.44 -5.12
CA ARG A 84 7.99 5.77 -5.06
C ARG A 84 7.06 5.90 -3.86
N ALA A 85 6.19 4.93 -3.64
CA ALA A 85 5.25 4.95 -2.52
C ALA A 85 5.99 4.99 -1.17
N VAL A 86 7.06 4.20 -1.02
CA VAL A 86 7.89 4.18 0.19
C VAL A 86 8.61 5.52 0.38
N SER A 87 9.15 6.13 -0.68
CA SER A 87 9.77 7.47 -0.58
C SER A 87 8.78 8.50 -0.04
N LEU A 88 7.56 8.54 -0.59
CA LEU A 88 6.53 9.49 -0.14
C LEU A 88 6.14 9.29 1.33
N ILE A 89 6.10 8.04 1.80
CA ILE A 89 5.82 7.71 3.21
C ILE A 89 6.98 8.14 4.12
N VAL A 90 8.23 7.88 3.70
CA VAL A 90 9.43 8.27 4.46
C VAL A 90 9.57 9.79 4.52
N ASP A 91 9.31 10.48 3.40
CA ASP A 91 9.36 11.94 3.32
C ASP A 91 8.27 12.59 4.18
N PHE A 92 7.09 11.96 4.30
CA PHE A 92 6.03 12.42 5.19
C PHE A 92 6.37 12.25 6.68
N ALA A 93 7.12 11.21 7.04
CA ALA A 93 7.47 10.91 8.43
C ALA A 93 8.65 11.73 8.99
N ARG A 94 9.29 12.56 8.15
CA ARG A 94 10.36 13.49 8.53
C ARG A 94 9.83 14.85 8.93
#